data_AF-A0AAV0Q8Z5-F1
#
_entry.id   AF-A0AAV0Q8Z5-F1
#
_cell.length_a   1.000
_cell.length_b   1.000
_cell.length_c   1.000
_cell.angle_alpha   90.00
_cell.angle_beta   90.00
_cell.angle_gamma   90.00
#
_symmetry.space_group_name_H-M   'P 1'
#
loop_
_entity.id
_entity.type
_entity.pdbx_description
1 polymer ?
#
loop_
_entity_poly.entity_id
_entity_poly.type
_entity_poly.pdbx_seq_one_letter_code
_entity_poly.pdbx_strand_id
1 'polypeptide(L)'
;MVVRPFPYCGGVPQQSSNHCHLRGDALLPTRPRDLRRSCIKRAEVRPTDSWNHSEFRVFALSDLHTDYRENMKWVECLSASKHRKDVLIVAGDVAETYQNFYLTMALLKEKFGHVFFTPGNHDLWCRREGEGYHDSLEKLNKLLGACRGLGVETQPLVINGLGIIPLLSWYHESFDKEINITGYRIPPLEMVIYFLFS
;
A
#
# COMPACT_ATOMS: atom_id res chain seq x y z
N MET A 1 -17.31 -11.48 -11.96
CA MET A 1 -18.50 -10.75 -11.49
C MET A 1 -18.21 -9.26 -11.70
N VAL A 2 -18.76 -8.66 -12.75
CA VAL A 2 -18.49 -7.26 -13.13
C VAL A 2 -19.68 -6.42 -12.70
N VAL A 3 -19.48 -5.48 -11.79
CA VAL A 3 -20.53 -4.53 -11.37
C VAL A 3 -20.16 -3.15 -11.93
N ARG A 4 -21.00 -2.64 -12.84
CA ARG A 4 -20.95 -1.25 -13.33
C ARG A 4 -21.86 -0.37 -12.44
N PRO A 5 -21.48 0.87 -12.09
CA PRO A 5 -22.41 1.80 -11.46
C PRO A 5 -23.18 2.61 -12.51
N PHE A 6 -24.50 2.70 -12.32
CA PHE A 6 -25.40 3.65 -12.98
C PHE A 6 -25.28 5.05 -12.32
N PRO A 7 -25.39 6.15 -13.09
CA PRO A 7 -25.48 7.49 -12.50
C PRO A 7 -26.94 7.81 -12.12
N TYR A 8 -27.17 8.13 -10.86
CA TYR A 8 -28.44 8.68 -10.37
C TYR A 8 -28.51 10.18 -10.69
N CYS A 9 -29.46 10.57 -11.52
CA CYS A 9 -29.95 11.95 -11.63
C CYS A 9 -31.20 12.07 -10.76
N GLY A 10 -31.22 13.04 -9.83
CA GLY A 10 -32.39 13.37 -9.03
C GLY A 10 -32.46 14.88 -8.84
N GLY A 11 -33.42 15.50 -9.54
CA GLY A 11 -33.66 16.94 -9.55
C GLY A 11 -34.29 17.48 -8.26
N VAL A 12 -34.15 18.80 -8.11
CA VAL A 12 -34.75 19.67 -7.10
C VAL A 12 -36.24 19.90 -7.41
N PRO A 13 -37.11 20.09 -6.40
CA PRO A 13 -38.31 20.88 -6.57
C PRO A 13 -38.21 22.23 -5.85
N GLN A 14 -38.55 23.28 -6.62
CA GLN A 14 -38.87 24.64 -6.14
C GLN A 14 -40.06 24.63 -5.18
N GLN A 15 -40.01 25.46 -4.15
CA GLN A 15 -41.21 26.07 -3.57
C GLN A 15 -40.99 27.57 -3.39
N SER A 16 -41.96 28.32 -3.88
CA SER A 16 -42.13 29.77 -3.83
C SER A 16 -43.00 30.15 -2.63
N SER A 17 -42.68 31.26 -1.96
CA SER A 17 -43.67 32.08 -1.26
C SER A 17 -43.15 33.52 -1.10
N ASN A 18 -44.10 34.46 -1.14
CA ASN A 18 -43.93 35.90 -1.42
C ASN A 18 -43.89 36.78 -0.15
N HIS A 19 -43.45 38.04 -0.37
CA HIS A 19 -43.67 39.29 0.42
C HIS A 19 -42.89 39.43 1.75
N CYS A 20 -42.43 40.60 2.23
CA CYS A 20 -42.69 42.02 1.91
C CYS A 20 -41.49 42.89 2.39
N HIS A 21 -41.42 44.15 1.92
CA HIS A 21 -40.41 45.18 2.20
C HIS A 21 -40.22 45.55 3.69
N LEU A 22 -39.01 46.01 4.06
CA LEU A 22 -38.75 47.29 4.75
C LEU A 22 -37.23 47.60 4.80
N ARG A 23 -36.91 48.90 4.73
CA ARG A 23 -35.58 49.54 4.60
C ARG A 23 -34.73 49.47 5.88
N GLY A 24 -33.40 49.52 5.72
CA GLY A 24 -32.46 49.88 6.79
C GLY A 24 -31.01 49.82 6.34
N ASP A 25 -30.42 50.99 6.05
CA ASP A 25 -29.01 51.19 5.71
C ASP A 25 -28.07 50.88 6.88
N ALA A 26 -26.99 50.14 6.63
CA ALA A 26 -25.71 50.24 7.36
C ALA A 26 -24.57 49.59 6.56
N LEU A 27 -23.55 50.38 6.25
CA LEU A 27 -22.37 50.02 5.45
C LEU A 27 -21.22 49.42 6.31
N LEU A 28 -20.34 48.68 5.61
CA LEU A 28 -18.93 48.29 5.88
C LEU A 28 -18.67 46.80 6.26
N PRO A 29 -17.53 46.20 5.88
CA PRO A 29 -16.98 46.06 4.52
C PRO A 29 -16.71 44.58 4.17
N THR A 30 -17.01 44.17 2.93
CA THR A 30 -16.72 42.82 2.42
C THR A 30 -15.25 42.68 2.01
N ARG A 31 -14.48 41.83 2.70
CA ARG A 31 -13.19 41.31 2.19
C ARG A 31 -13.47 40.24 1.12
N PRO A 32 -12.88 40.30 -0.09
CA PRO A 32 -12.96 39.17 -1.02
C PRO A 32 -12.04 38.05 -0.50
N ARG A 33 -12.62 36.91 -0.13
CA ARG A 33 -11.86 35.66 0.06
C ARG A 33 -11.69 35.00 -1.31
N ASP A 34 -10.74 35.49 -2.08
CA ASP A 34 -10.26 34.81 -3.29
C ASP A 34 -9.20 33.76 -2.88
N LEU A 35 -9.64 32.67 -2.23
CA LEU A 35 -8.83 31.47 -2.09
C LEU A 35 -9.01 30.65 -3.37
N ARG A 36 -8.16 30.93 -4.36
CA ARG A 36 -7.96 30.05 -5.52
C ARG A 36 -7.68 28.64 -5.00
N ARG A 37 -8.66 27.75 -5.14
CA ARG A 37 -8.43 26.30 -5.10
C ARG A 37 -7.52 25.98 -6.29
N SER A 38 -6.21 25.98 -6.09
CA SER A 38 -5.30 25.36 -7.05
C SER A 38 -5.57 23.86 -7.02
N CYS A 39 -6.49 23.43 -7.88
CA CYS A 39 -6.69 22.02 -8.16
C CYS A 39 -5.39 21.53 -8.78
N ILE A 40 -4.58 20.78 -8.03
CA ILE A 40 -3.43 20.06 -8.58
C ILE A 40 -4.02 19.06 -9.57
N LYS A 41 -3.97 19.39 -10.86
CA LYS A 41 -4.42 18.48 -11.90
C LYS A 41 -3.41 17.34 -11.97
N ARG A 42 -3.90 16.10 -11.86
CA ARG A 42 -3.11 14.89 -12.09
C ARG A 42 -2.46 15.01 -13.47
N ALA A 43 -1.14 14.85 -13.54
CA ALA A 43 -0.43 14.85 -14.81
C ALA A 43 -1.06 13.81 -15.74
N GLU A 44 -1.48 14.24 -16.92
CA GLU A 44 -2.02 13.34 -17.94
C GLU A 44 -0.88 12.43 -18.42
N VAL A 45 -1.00 11.13 -18.12
CA VAL A 45 -0.12 10.11 -18.69
C VAL A 45 -0.53 9.97 -20.15
N ARG A 46 0.27 10.54 -21.06
CA ARG A 46 0.07 10.38 -22.50
C ARG A 46 0.45 8.95 -22.90
N PRO A 47 -0.43 8.18 -23.56
CA PRO A 47 -0.06 6.90 -24.14
C PRO A 47 0.97 7.15 -25.25
N THR A 48 2.11 6.47 -25.20
CA THR A 48 3.09 6.47 -26.30
C THR A 48 2.66 5.43 -27.32
N ASP A 49 2.26 5.89 -28.51
CA ASP A 49 1.85 5.07 -29.65
C ASP A 49 3.04 4.35 -30.29
N SER A 50 3.48 3.24 -29.70
CA SER A 50 4.21 2.17 -30.39
C SER A 50 4.43 0.99 -29.44
N TRP A 51 3.43 0.12 -29.31
CA TRP A 51 3.56 -1.10 -28.51
C TRP A 51 4.40 -2.15 -29.25
N ASN A 52 5.72 -1.99 -29.24
CA ASN A 52 6.62 -3.13 -29.41
C ASN A 52 6.60 -3.90 -28.08
N HIS A 53 5.62 -4.79 -27.90
CA HIS A 53 5.52 -5.62 -26.70
C HIS A 53 6.70 -6.60 -26.63
N SER A 54 7.81 -6.17 -26.04
CA SER A 54 8.54 -7.04 -25.13
C SER A 54 7.58 -7.32 -23.97
N GLU A 55 6.69 -8.30 -24.16
CA GLU A 55 5.59 -8.60 -23.24
C GLU A 55 6.16 -9.15 -21.93
N PHE A 56 6.47 -8.26 -20.99
CA PHE A 56 6.76 -8.65 -19.62
C PHE A 56 5.42 -8.89 -18.91
N ARG A 57 5.39 -9.90 -18.05
CA ARG A 57 4.22 -10.19 -17.21
C ARG A 57 4.41 -9.56 -15.84
N VAL A 58 3.29 -9.27 -15.19
CA VAL A 58 3.26 -8.82 -13.81
C VAL A 58 2.62 -9.92 -12.97
N PHE A 59 3.35 -10.38 -11.96
CA PHE A 59 2.89 -11.32 -10.96
C PHE A 59 2.68 -10.60 -9.63
N ALA A 60 1.75 -11.10 -8.82
CA ALA A 60 1.54 -10.65 -7.45
C ALA A 60 1.46 -11.87 -6.53
N LEU A 61 2.14 -11.79 -5.40
CA LEU A 61 2.17 -12.80 -4.34
C LEU A 61 2.17 -12.08 -2.99
N SER A 62 1.65 -12.73 -1.95
CA SER A 62 1.71 -12.30 -0.55
C SER A 62 1.80 -13.54 0.34
N ASP A 63 1.98 -13.34 1.65
CA ASP A 63 1.84 -14.40 2.65
C ASP A 63 2.77 -15.61 2.39
N LEU A 64 4.02 -15.33 1.96
CA LEU A 64 5.00 -16.38 1.70
C LEU A 64 5.37 -17.12 2.99
N HIS A 65 5.42 -16.42 4.13
CA HIS A 65 5.81 -16.96 5.44
C HIS A 65 6.96 -17.97 5.36
N THR A 66 8.11 -17.57 4.81
CA THR A 66 9.23 -18.49 4.56
C THR A 66 9.99 -18.94 5.81
N ASP A 67 9.54 -18.52 7.01
CA ASP A 67 9.93 -19.20 8.25
C ASP A 67 9.42 -20.64 8.32
N TYR A 68 8.38 -20.97 7.55
CA TYR A 68 8.03 -22.36 7.25
C TYR A 68 8.96 -22.89 6.17
N ARG A 69 9.72 -23.94 6.50
CA ARG A 69 10.74 -24.52 5.62
C ARG A 69 10.16 -24.99 4.28
N GLU A 70 8.93 -25.49 4.30
CA GLU A 70 8.19 -25.91 3.11
C GLU A 70 7.96 -24.74 2.15
N ASN A 71 7.66 -23.57 2.68
CA ASN A 71 7.44 -22.35 1.88
C ASN A 71 8.77 -21.80 1.35
N MET A 72 9.83 -21.79 2.17
CA MET A 72 11.18 -21.44 1.69
C MET A 72 11.60 -22.36 0.53
N LYS A 73 11.40 -23.67 0.67
CA LYS A 73 11.71 -24.65 -0.38
C LYS A 73 10.93 -24.38 -1.67
N TRP A 74 9.66 -23.96 -1.57
CA TRP A 74 8.89 -23.54 -2.74
C TRP A 74 9.53 -22.35 -3.46
N VAL A 75 9.97 -21.33 -2.72
CA VAL A 75 10.68 -20.16 -3.30
C VAL A 75 11.99 -20.58 -3.95
N GLU A 76 12.78 -21.44 -3.30
CA GLU A 76 14.04 -21.98 -3.85
C GLU A 76 13.82 -22.68 -5.20
N CYS A 77 12.75 -23.47 -5.32
CA CYS A 77 12.39 -24.22 -6.53
C CYS A 77 11.86 -23.37 -7.70
N LEU A 78 11.58 -22.08 -7.50
CA LEU A 78 11.17 -21.20 -8.60
C LEU A 78 12.28 -21.11 -9.68
N SER A 79 11.89 -21.07 -10.94
CA SER A 79 12.85 -21.05 -12.06
C SER A 79 13.70 -19.78 -12.08
N ALA A 80 15.03 -19.93 -12.18
CA ALA A 80 15.99 -18.82 -12.26
C ALA A 80 16.06 -18.12 -13.63
N SER A 81 15.46 -18.70 -14.67
CA SER A 81 15.54 -18.17 -16.05
C SER A 81 14.19 -17.73 -16.61
N LYS A 82 13.08 -18.38 -16.20
CA LYS A 82 11.75 -18.17 -16.80
C LYS A 82 11.19 -16.76 -16.64
N HIS A 83 11.57 -16.07 -15.56
CA HIS A 83 10.92 -14.81 -15.13
C HIS A 83 11.85 -13.59 -15.16
N ARG A 84 13.02 -13.70 -15.79
CA ARG A 84 14.04 -12.63 -15.81
C ARG A 84 13.60 -11.32 -16.46
N LYS A 85 12.51 -11.33 -17.22
CA LYS A 85 11.92 -10.13 -17.83
C LYS A 85 10.67 -9.64 -17.09
N ASP A 86 10.12 -10.47 -16.20
CA ASP A 86 8.84 -10.24 -15.55
C ASP A 86 9.02 -9.38 -14.28
N VAL A 87 7.91 -8.80 -13.85
CA VAL A 87 7.78 -8.06 -12.59
C VAL A 87 7.07 -8.95 -11.58
N LEU A 88 7.58 -8.99 -10.34
CA LEU A 88 6.90 -9.59 -9.19
C LEU A 88 6.58 -8.51 -8.15
N ILE A 89 5.34 -8.48 -7.69
CA ILE A 89 4.90 -7.68 -6.53
C ILE A 89 4.75 -8.63 -5.34
N VAL A 90 5.48 -8.36 -4.26
CA VAL A 90 5.42 -9.08 -2.99
C VAL A 90 4.67 -8.20 -1.99
N ALA A 91 3.38 -8.50 -1.80
CA ALA A 91 2.44 -7.70 -1.05
C ALA A 91 2.35 -8.09 0.44
N GLY A 92 3.51 -8.21 1.09
CA GLY A 92 3.62 -8.41 2.54
C GLY A 92 3.65 -9.87 2.99
N ASP A 93 3.91 -10.04 4.28
CA ASP A 93 3.96 -11.29 5.03
C ASP A 93 4.92 -12.32 4.42
N VAL A 94 6.15 -11.85 4.17
CA VAL A 94 7.23 -12.65 3.60
C VAL A 94 7.84 -13.57 4.65
N ALA A 95 8.31 -12.98 5.76
CA ALA A 95 8.93 -13.72 6.86
C ALA A 95 9.00 -12.85 8.11
N GLU A 96 8.89 -13.48 9.27
CA GLU A 96 9.07 -12.84 10.56
C GLU A 96 10.54 -12.63 10.88
N THR A 97 11.42 -13.59 10.55
CA THR A 97 12.86 -13.39 10.81
C THR A 97 13.53 -12.61 9.68
N TYR A 98 14.43 -11.69 10.02
CA TYR A 98 15.20 -10.90 9.08
C TYR A 98 16.04 -11.77 8.16
N GLN A 99 16.64 -12.84 8.69
CA GLN A 99 17.45 -13.74 7.88
C GLN A 99 16.63 -14.44 6.80
N ASN A 100 15.44 -14.96 7.15
CA ASN A 100 14.56 -15.59 6.16
C ASN A 100 14.00 -14.56 5.18
N PHE A 101 13.64 -13.36 5.65
CA PHE A 101 13.22 -12.26 4.79
C PHE A 101 14.31 -11.94 3.74
N TYR A 102 15.54 -11.70 4.20
CA TYR A 102 16.66 -11.35 3.34
C TYR A 102 16.92 -12.43 2.28
N LEU A 103 17.00 -13.69 2.70
CA LEU A 103 17.22 -14.82 1.78
C LEU A 103 16.07 -14.94 0.76
N THR A 104 14.82 -14.81 1.20
CA THR A 104 13.65 -14.85 0.32
C THR A 104 13.72 -13.77 -0.74
N MET A 105 13.97 -12.53 -0.33
CA MET A 105 14.02 -11.39 -1.26
C MET A 105 15.21 -11.49 -2.22
N ALA A 106 16.35 -12.01 -1.77
CA ALA A 106 17.51 -12.26 -2.62
C ALA A 106 17.19 -13.31 -3.70
N LEU A 107 16.56 -14.43 -3.32
CA LEU A 107 16.14 -15.48 -4.26
C LEU A 107 15.12 -14.96 -5.26
N LEU A 108 14.10 -14.22 -4.83
CA LEU A 108 13.11 -13.64 -5.73
C LEU A 108 13.76 -12.65 -6.70
N LYS A 109 14.70 -11.84 -6.22
CA LYS A 109 15.42 -10.89 -7.05
C LYS A 109 16.32 -11.54 -8.10
N GLU A 110 16.90 -12.70 -7.80
CA GLU A 110 17.66 -13.47 -8.79
C GLU A 110 16.77 -14.00 -9.93
N LYS A 111 15.51 -14.32 -9.61
CA LYS A 111 14.57 -15.02 -10.51
C LYS A 111 13.72 -14.06 -11.35
N PHE A 112 13.45 -12.85 -10.88
CA PHE A 112 12.60 -11.85 -11.53
C PHE A 112 13.38 -10.60 -11.95
N GLY A 113 12.99 -9.99 -13.07
CA GLY A 113 13.61 -8.75 -13.56
C GLY A 113 13.41 -7.58 -12.61
N HIS A 114 12.17 -7.41 -12.13
CA HIS A 114 11.82 -6.46 -11.09
C HIS A 114 11.09 -7.16 -9.95
N VAL A 115 11.39 -6.75 -8.71
CA VAL A 115 10.68 -7.19 -7.52
C VAL A 115 10.28 -5.96 -6.74
N PHE A 116 8.99 -5.81 -6.46
CA PHE A 116 8.43 -4.77 -5.59
C PHE A 116 8.03 -5.38 -4.26
N PHE A 117 8.17 -4.61 -3.19
CA PHE A 117 7.80 -5.05 -1.84
C PHE A 117 7.00 -3.98 -1.10
N THR A 118 5.95 -4.42 -0.42
CA THR A 118 5.26 -3.69 0.64
C THR A 118 5.23 -4.56 1.88
N PRO A 119 5.57 -4.06 3.08
CA PRO A 119 5.57 -4.87 4.29
C PRO A 119 4.15 -5.22 4.73
N GLY A 120 3.98 -6.43 5.24
CA GLY A 120 2.82 -6.87 6.00
C GLY A 120 3.11 -6.88 7.50
N ASN A 121 2.09 -7.20 8.30
CA ASN A 121 2.19 -7.25 9.76
C ASN A 121 3.24 -8.25 10.25
N HIS A 122 3.29 -9.43 9.62
CA HIS A 122 4.16 -10.52 10.05
C HIS A 122 5.63 -10.14 9.86
N ASP A 123 5.93 -9.36 8.82
CA ASP A 123 7.27 -8.84 8.56
C ASP A 123 7.77 -7.97 9.72
N LEU A 124 6.87 -7.32 10.47
CA LEU A 124 7.23 -6.38 11.53
C LEU A 124 7.15 -6.94 12.96
N TRP A 125 6.73 -8.20 13.16
CA TRP A 125 6.73 -8.83 14.48
C TRP A 125 8.14 -9.02 15.04
N CYS A 126 8.43 -8.49 16.23
CA CYS A 126 9.75 -8.64 16.87
C CYS A 126 9.87 -9.87 17.80
N ARG A 127 8.85 -10.74 17.88
CA ARG A 127 8.78 -11.83 18.89
C ARG A 127 9.81 -12.95 18.71
N ARG A 128 10.23 -13.28 17.48
CA ARG A 128 11.23 -14.35 17.21
C ARG A 128 12.68 -13.89 17.19
N GLU A 129 12.95 -12.58 17.17
CA GLU A 129 14.31 -12.03 17.06
C GLU A 129 14.91 -11.62 18.42
N GLY A 130 14.23 -11.93 19.53
CA GLY A 130 14.68 -11.57 20.88
C GLY A 130 14.87 -10.06 21.04
N GLU A 131 16.01 -9.64 21.61
CA GLU A 131 16.41 -8.23 21.73
C GLU A 131 17.06 -7.66 20.43
N GLY A 132 16.91 -8.33 19.29
CA GLY A 132 17.53 -7.92 18.01
C GLY A 132 17.01 -6.59 17.43
N TYR A 133 15.86 -6.11 17.92
CA TYR A 133 15.30 -4.79 17.63
C TYR A 133 14.70 -4.19 18.88
N HIS A 134 14.78 -2.87 18.98
CA HIS A 134 14.07 -2.10 20.00
C HIS A 134 12.56 -2.05 19.73
N ASP A 135 12.15 -1.87 18.47
CA ASP A 135 10.74 -1.79 18.08
C ASP A 135 10.49 -2.19 16.61
N SER A 136 9.21 -2.15 16.20
CA SER A 136 8.76 -2.49 14.84
C SER A 136 9.23 -1.50 13.78
N LEU A 137 9.51 -0.24 14.15
CA LEU A 137 9.96 0.79 13.23
C LEU A 137 11.45 0.60 12.89
N GLU A 138 12.27 0.25 13.87
CA GLU A 138 13.66 -0.14 13.64
C GLU A 138 13.71 -1.36 12.70
N LYS A 139 12.88 -2.36 12.95
CA LYS A 139 12.80 -3.55 12.09
C LYS A 139 12.38 -3.19 10.67
N LEU A 140 11.34 -2.38 10.50
CA LEU A 140 10.91 -1.87 9.19
C LEU A 140 12.08 -1.20 8.45
N ASN A 141 12.84 -0.34 9.13
CA ASN A 141 14.00 0.32 8.52
C ASN A 141 15.08 -0.68 8.09
N LYS A 142 15.35 -1.75 8.86
CA LYS A 142 16.30 -2.80 8.44
C LYS A 142 15.78 -3.58 7.23
N LEU A 143 14.50 -3.91 7.17
CA LEU A 143 13.91 -4.60 6.00
C LEU A 143 13.99 -3.73 4.73
N LEU A 144 13.63 -2.44 4.84
CA LEU A 144 13.76 -1.50 3.71
C LEU A 144 15.22 -1.31 3.29
N GLY A 145 16.15 -1.32 4.26
CA GLY A 145 17.59 -1.31 4.01
C GLY A 145 18.05 -2.55 3.22
N ALA A 146 17.59 -3.74 3.61
CA ALA A 146 17.84 -4.98 2.88
C ALA A 146 17.29 -4.93 1.46
N CYS A 147 16.04 -4.49 1.28
CA CYS A 147 15.45 -4.33 -0.05
C CYS A 147 16.29 -3.41 -0.94
N ARG A 148 16.73 -2.25 -0.40
CA ARG A 148 17.60 -1.32 -1.11
C ARG A 148 18.92 -1.97 -1.52
N GLY A 149 19.57 -2.70 -0.61
CA GLY A 149 20.82 -3.41 -0.89
C GLY A 149 20.69 -4.49 -1.96
N LEU A 150 19.53 -5.14 -2.03
CA LEU A 150 19.22 -6.18 -3.03
C LEU A 150 18.69 -5.62 -4.37
N GLY A 151 18.31 -4.35 -4.44
CA GLY A 151 17.63 -3.80 -5.62
C GLY A 151 16.18 -4.26 -5.76
N VAL A 152 15.51 -4.47 -4.62
CA VAL A 152 14.06 -4.64 -4.51
C VAL A 152 13.42 -3.26 -4.35
N GLU A 153 12.41 -2.99 -5.16
CA GLU A 153 11.74 -1.70 -5.24
C GLU A 153 10.72 -1.55 -4.09
N THR A 154 10.86 -0.48 -3.33
CA THR A 154 9.93 -0.10 -2.25
C THR A 154 9.34 1.30 -2.46
N GLN A 155 9.59 1.87 -3.65
CA GLN A 155 9.18 3.21 -4.05
C GLN A 155 8.41 3.15 -5.37
N PRO A 156 7.64 4.20 -5.70
CA PRO A 156 6.94 4.28 -6.98
C PRO A 156 7.91 4.22 -8.17
N LEU A 157 7.58 3.42 -9.19
CA LEU A 157 8.38 3.27 -10.41
C LEU A 157 7.48 3.07 -11.63
N VAL A 158 7.90 3.57 -12.79
CA VAL A 158 7.25 3.32 -14.07
C VAL A 158 8.12 2.38 -14.90
N ILE A 159 7.55 1.25 -15.32
CA ILE A 159 8.22 0.25 -16.16
C ILE A 159 7.42 0.13 -17.45
N ASN A 160 8.02 0.50 -18.59
CA ASN A 160 7.39 0.41 -19.91
C ASN A 160 5.96 1.02 -19.96
N GLY A 161 5.78 2.19 -19.33
CA GLY A 161 4.49 2.87 -19.24
C GLY A 161 3.54 2.37 -18.15
N LEU A 162 3.85 1.27 -17.45
CA LEU A 162 3.12 0.79 -16.28
C LEU A 162 3.67 1.42 -15.00
N GLY A 163 2.86 2.22 -14.31
CA GLY A 163 3.20 2.75 -12.99
C GLY A 163 2.83 1.79 -11.86
N ILE A 164 3.79 1.47 -10.99
CA ILE A 164 3.61 0.65 -9.78
C ILE A 164 3.92 1.53 -8.57
N ILE A 165 3.03 1.54 -7.59
CA ILE A 165 3.12 2.40 -6.40
C ILE A 165 2.97 1.51 -5.15
N PRO A 166 4.09 1.03 -4.58
CA PRO A 166 4.07 0.36 -3.28
C PRO A 166 3.55 1.32 -2.21
N LEU A 167 2.54 0.89 -1.44
CA LEU A 167 1.96 1.69 -0.37
C LEU A 167 2.41 1.13 0.97
N LEU A 168 3.00 1.99 1.81
CA LEU A 168 3.14 1.71 3.23
C LEU A 168 1.85 2.18 3.91
N SER A 169 0.89 1.27 4.05
CA SER A 169 -0.42 1.56 4.65
C SER A 169 -0.68 0.58 5.77
N TRP A 170 -1.23 1.10 6.87
CA TRP A 170 -1.56 0.32 8.05
C TRP A 170 -3.04 0.48 8.39
N TYR A 171 -3.53 -0.44 9.21
CA TYR A 171 -4.88 -0.36 9.77
C TYR A 171 -4.95 0.75 10.81
N HIS A 172 -6.17 1.26 10.98
CA HIS A 172 -6.52 2.17 12.05
C HIS A 172 -7.60 1.49 12.88
N GLU A 173 -7.52 1.59 14.21
CA GLU A 173 -8.45 0.95 15.14
C GLU A 173 -9.92 1.25 14.83
N SER A 174 -10.21 2.44 14.27
CA SER A 174 -11.58 2.83 13.88
C SER A 174 -12.21 1.96 12.80
N PHE A 175 -11.42 1.15 12.09
CA PHE A 175 -11.91 0.19 11.11
C PHE A 175 -12.33 -1.13 11.76
N ASP A 176 -11.86 -1.42 12.97
CA ASP A 176 -12.35 -2.55 13.76
C ASP A 176 -13.67 -2.17 14.44
N LYS A 177 -14.77 -2.72 13.91
CA LYS A 177 -16.13 -2.53 14.43
C LYS A 177 -16.75 -3.83 14.92
N GLU A 178 -15.99 -4.92 14.86
CA GLU A 178 -16.50 -6.24 15.18
C GLU A 178 -16.53 -6.44 16.70
N ILE A 179 -17.41 -7.32 17.16
CA ILE A 179 -17.50 -7.65 18.58
C ILE A 179 -16.31 -8.56 18.92
N ASN A 180 -15.59 -8.22 19.98
CA ASN A 180 -14.49 -9.04 20.49
C ASN A 180 -14.95 -10.49 20.70
N ILE A 181 -14.20 -11.43 20.11
CA ILE A 181 -14.44 -12.86 20.29
C ILE A 181 -14.01 -13.24 21.70
N THR A 182 -14.97 -13.53 22.57
CA THR A 182 -14.71 -14.01 23.93
C THR A 182 -14.38 -15.50 23.92
N GLY A 183 -13.45 -15.93 24.78
CA GLY A 183 -13.12 -17.35 24.97
C GLY A 183 -11.92 -17.86 24.17
N TYR A 184 -11.33 -17.03 23.31
CA TYR A 184 -10.08 -17.33 22.59
C TYR A 184 -9.02 -16.28 22.92
N ARG A 185 -7.78 -16.71 23.12
CA ARG A 185 -6.65 -15.80 23.33
C ARG A 185 -6.15 -15.31 21.97
N ILE A 186 -6.66 -14.16 21.54
CA ILE A 186 -6.16 -13.45 20.35
C ILE A 186 -5.00 -12.54 20.81
N PRO A 187 -3.81 -12.60 20.17
CA PRO A 187 -2.73 -11.64 20.46
C PRO A 187 -3.22 -10.19 20.28
N PRO A 188 -2.89 -9.26 21.20
CA PRO A 188 -3.37 -7.88 21.10
C PRO A 188 -2.76 -7.17 19.89
N LEU A 189 -3.49 -6.18 19.35
CA LEU A 189 -3.07 -5.39 18.18
C LEU A 189 -1.70 -4.71 18.38
N GLU A 190 -1.40 -4.37 19.63
CA GLU A 190 -0.12 -3.82 20.10
C GLU A 190 1.08 -4.72 19.74
N MET A 191 0.89 -6.03 19.58
CA MET A 191 1.96 -6.93 19.14
C MET A 191 2.36 -6.73 17.67
N VAL A 192 1.52 -6.08 16.89
CA VAL A 192 1.73 -5.92 15.45
C VAL A 192 2.42 -4.59 15.14
N ILE A 193 2.11 -3.54 15.90
CA ILE A 193 2.68 -2.21 15.73
C ILE A 193 2.96 -1.63 17.12
N TYR A 194 4.20 -1.75 17.60
CA TYR A 194 4.71 -0.88 18.65
C TYR A 194 5.11 0.44 17.98
N PHE A 195 4.16 1.35 17.80
CA PHE A 195 4.50 2.76 17.73
C PHE A 195 4.68 3.24 19.17
N LEU A 196 5.87 3.73 19.49
CA LEU A 196 6.07 4.60 20.65
C LEU A 196 5.23 5.87 20.44
N PHE A 197 3.95 5.81 20.79
CA PHE A 197 3.24 6.98 21.27
C PHE A 197 3.49 7.08 22.78
N SER A 198 4.71 7.48 23.12
CA SER A 198 5.09 7.98 24.44
C SER A 198 5.59 9.41 24.28
#